data_AF-M5GAL0-F1
#
_entry.id   AF-M5GAL0-F1
#
_cell.length_a   1.000
_cell.length_b   1.000
_cell.length_c   1.000
_cell.angle_alpha   90.00
_cell.angle_beta   90.00
_cell.angle_gamma   90.00
#
_symmetry.space_group_name_H-M   'P 1'
#
loop_
_entity.id
_entity.type
_entity.pdbx_description
1 polymer ?
#
loop_
_entity_poly.entity_id
_entity_poly.type
_entity_poly.pdbx_seq_one_letter_code
_entity_poly.pdbx_strand_id
1 'polypeptide(L)'
;FLWPKEEKLVAWVLHTHKKVFAWNKQEMGLFKSDYFDPVQILMIKHIPWQQKNIPVPPCFPAKGLKGLARQAKCRIYEPSQ
;
A
#
# COMPACT_ATOMS: atom_id res chain seq x y z
N PHE A 1 -12.65 -30.13 11.67
CA PHE A 1 -11.40 -29.54 12.19
C PHE A 1 -10.23 -30.18 11.44
N LEU A 2 -9.12 -29.47 11.25
CA LEU A 2 -7.94 -30.02 10.55
C LEU A 2 -7.34 -31.19 11.34
N TRP A 3 -6.75 -32.16 10.63
CA TRP A 3 -6.03 -33.24 11.27
C TRP A 3 -4.63 -32.81 11.72
N PRO A 4 -4.04 -33.47 12.74
CA PRO A 4 -2.70 -33.11 13.23
C PRO A 4 -1.60 -33.12 12.16
N LYS A 5 -1.76 -33.93 11.11
CA LYS A 5 -0.84 -33.96 9.96
C LYS A 5 -1.03 -32.74 9.04
N GLU A 6 -2.28 -32.32 8.83
CA GLU A 6 -2.60 -31.15 8.01
C GLU A 6 -2.13 -29.87 8.68
N GLU A 7 -2.29 -29.75 9.99
CA GLU A 7 -1.76 -28.61 10.76
C GLU A 7 -0.23 -28.48 10.62
N LYS A 8 0.49 -29.60 10.71
CA LYS A 8 1.95 -29.62 10.49
C LYS A 8 2.32 -29.20 9.07
N LEU A 9 1.54 -29.63 8.08
CA LEU A 9 1.77 -29.24 6.69
C LEU A 9 1.57 -27.73 6.48
N VAL A 10 0.49 -27.17 7.03
CA VAL A 10 0.21 -25.72 6.95
C VAL A 10 1.31 -24.92 7.65
N ALA A 11 1.73 -25.34 8.84
CA ALA A 11 2.84 -24.68 9.55
C ALA A 11 4.13 -24.71 8.74
N TRP A 12 4.43 -25.84 8.08
CA TRP A 12 5.59 -25.97 7.20
C TRP A 12 5.49 -25.04 5.99
N VAL A 13 4.33 -24.97 5.31
CA VAL A 13 4.11 -24.06 4.16
C VAL A 13 4.30 -22.60 4.58
N LEU A 14 3.67 -22.19 5.69
CA LEU A 14 3.82 -20.83 6.23
C LEU A 14 5.28 -20.53 6.57
N HIS A 15 6.02 -21.50 7.11
CA HIS A 15 7.42 -21.33 7.47
C HIS A 15 8.33 -21.21 6.25
N THR A 16 8.14 -22.09 5.25
CA THR A 16 8.93 -22.10 4.02
C THR A 16 8.69 -20.83 3.20
N HIS A 17 7.45 -20.33 3.17
CA HIS A 17 7.05 -19.17 2.37
C HIS A 17 6.86 -17.88 3.18
N LYS A 18 7.50 -17.74 4.35
CA LYS A 18 7.34 -16.56 5.24
C LYS A 18 7.49 -15.21 4.53
N LYS A 19 8.38 -15.13 3.54
CA LYS A 19 8.67 -13.88 2.80
C LYS A 19 7.67 -13.57 1.67
N VAL A 20 6.83 -14.54 1.31
CA VAL A 20 5.82 -14.39 0.24
C VAL A 20 4.54 -13.78 0.80
N PHE A 21 4.23 -14.06 2.06
CA PHE A 21 3.07 -13.49 2.74
C PHE A 21 3.38 -12.08 3.24
N ALA A 22 2.40 -11.19 3.10
CA ALA A 22 2.41 -9.89 3.76
C ALA A 22 1.79 -10.02 5.15
N TRP A 23 2.62 -10.14 6.19
CA TRP A 23 2.17 -10.22 7.58
C TRP A 23 1.68 -8.87 8.10
N ASN A 24 2.24 -7.79 7.54
CA ASN A 24 1.92 -6.42 7.85
C ASN A 24 1.65 -5.62 6.57
N LYS A 25 0.93 -4.50 6.68
CA LYS A 25 0.72 -3.59 5.53
C LYS A 25 2.00 -3.00 4.94
N GLN A 26 3.09 -2.98 5.70
CA GLN A 26 4.40 -2.55 5.23
C GLN A 26 5.06 -3.58 4.29
N GLU A 27 4.66 -4.84 4.40
CA GLU A 27 5.12 -5.94 3.55
C GLU A 27 4.19 -6.15 2.35
N MET A 28 3.26 -5.22 2.14
CA MET A 28 2.42 -5.20 0.94
C MET A 28 3.34 -5.16 -0.28
N GLY A 29 3.18 -6.12 -1.18
CA GLY A 29 3.99 -6.21 -2.39
C GLY A 29 3.84 -4.95 -3.23
N LEU A 30 4.96 -4.40 -3.66
CA LEU A 30 5.03 -3.39 -4.71
C LEU A 30 5.67 -4.04 -5.94
N PHE A 31 5.22 -3.62 -7.13
CA PHE A 31 5.92 -4.00 -8.35
C PHE A 31 7.34 -3.46 -8.29
N LYS A 32 8.31 -4.31 -8.64
CA LYS A 32 9.69 -3.88 -8.78
C LYS A 32 9.78 -2.91 -9.95
N SER A 33 10.38 -1.74 -9.71
CA SER A 33 10.66 -0.74 -10.74
C SER A 33 11.51 -1.31 -11.89
N ASP A 34 12.31 -2.33 -11.62
CA ASP A 34 13.19 -2.95 -12.63
C ASP A 34 12.42 -3.86 -13.62
N TYR A 35 11.19 -4.24 -13.28
CA TYR A 35 10.37 -5.14 -14.11
C TYR A 35 9.41 -4.39 -15.04
N PHE A 36 9.00 -3.18 -14.66
CA PHE A 36 7.96 -2.43 -15.36
C PHE A 36 8.37 -0.98 -15.48
N ASP A 37 8.32 -0.45 -16.69
CA ASP A 37 8.46 0.98 -16.93
C ASP A 37 7.32 1.75 -16.24
N PRO A 38 7.59 2.97 -15.74
CA PRO A 38 6.55 3.81 -15.17
C PRO A 38 5.47 4.13 -16.22
N VAL A 39 4.21 4.06 -15.80
CA VAL A 39 3.08 4.38 -16.68
C VAL A 39 3.12 5.86 -17.05
N GLN A 40 3.22 6.14 -18.35
CA GLN A 40 3.15 7.50 -18.88
C GLN A 40 1.70 7.86 -19.18
N ILE A 41 1.14 8.79 -18.41
CA ILE A 41 -0.19 9.34 -18.67
C ILE A 41 -0.07 10.33 -19.82
N LEU A 42 -0.70 10.02 -20.96
CA LEU A 42 -0.70 10.91 -22.12
C LEU A 42 -1.47 12.19 -21.79
N MET A 43 -0.83 13.33 -21.98
CA MET A 43 -1.41 14.65 -21.69
C MET A 43 -1.51 15.47 -22.98
N ILE A 44 -2.65 16.13 -23.17
CA ILE A 44 -2.79 17.22 -24.14
C ILE A 44 -2.17 18.47 -23.51
N LYS A 45 -1.58 19.37 -24.30
CA LYS A 45 -1.04 20.64 -23.80
C LYS A 45 -2.15 21.44 -23.10
N HIS A 46 -2.08 21.52 -21.77
CA HIS A 46 -3.04 22.24 -20.93
C HIS A 46 -2.29 23.00 -19.83
N ILE A 47 -2.97 23.95 -19.20
CA ILE A 47 -2.47 24.65 -18.02
C ILE A 47 -2.78 23.74 -16.82
N PRO A 48 -1.78 23.38 -15.98
CA PRO A 48 -2.04 22.54 -14.82
C PRO A 48 -3.06 23.22 -13.90
N TRP A 49 -4.08 22.46 -13.50
CA TRP A 49 -5.12 22.97 -12.61
C TRP A 49 -4.63 22.91 -11.16
N GLN A 50 -4.51 24.06 -10.51
CA GLN A 50 -4.20 24.15 -9.08
C GLN A 50 -5.40 24.69 -8.32
N GLN A 51 -5.93 23.87 -7.40
CA GLN A 51 -7.02 24.26 -6.52
C GLN A 51 -6.57 24.19 -5.06
N LYS A 52 -6.97 25.17 -4.25
CA LYS A 52 -6.74 25.14 -2.79
C LYS A 52 -7.44 23.92 -2.18
N ASN A 53 -6.76 23.22 -1.28
CA ASN A 53 -7.35 22.11 -0.54
C ASN A 53 -8.59 22.56 0.24
N ILE A 54 -9.64 21.73 0.21
CA ILE A 54 -10.83 21.92 1.03
C ILE A 54 -10.44 21.79 2.51
N PRO A 55 -10.82 22.74 3.38
CA PRO A 55 -10.48 22.67 4.80
C PRO A 55 -11.10 21.41 5.42
N VAL A 56 -10.30 20.68 6.19
CA VAL A 56 -10.77 19.49 6.90
C VAL A 56 -11.61 19.96 8.10
N PRO A 57 -12.89 19.55 8.21
CA PRO A 57 -13.73 19.96 9.32
C PRO A 57 -13.23 19.36 10.65
N PRO A 58 -13.40 20.05 11.80
CA PRO A 58 -12.92 19.56 13.09
C PRO A 58 -13.62 18.27 13.57
N CYS A 59 -14.85 18.02 13.10
CA CYS A 59 -15.58 16.77 13.34
C CYS A 59 -15.01 15.58 12.54
N PHE A 60 -14.04 15.80 11.65
CA PHE A 60 -13.48 14.74 10.82
C PHE A 60 -12.78 13.67 11.67
N PRO A 61 -13.10 12.37 11.46
CA PRO A 61 -12.56 11.33 12.30
C PRO A 61 -11.04 11.21 12.14
N ALA A 62 -10.31 11.22 13.27
CA ALA A 62 -8.87 10.99 13.33
C ALA A 62 -8.43 9.65 12.67
N LYS A 63 -9.37 8.72 12.50
CA LYS A 63 -9.18 7.46 11.77
C LYS A 63 -8.78 7.69 10.31
N GLY A 64 -9.32 8.71 9.64
CA GLY A 64 -8.97 9.05 8.26
C GLY A 64 -7.50 9.52 8.15
N LEU A 65 -7.08 10.41 9.05
CA LEU A 65 -5.71 10.89 9.13
C LEU A 65 -4.70 9.76 9.40
N LYS A 66 -5.04 8.82 10.30
CA LYS A 66 -4.23 7.61 10.56
C LYS A 66 -4.11 6.72 9.31
N GLY A 67 -5.15 6.69 8.47
CA GLY A 67 -5.13 5.97 7.19
C GLY A 67 -4.08 6.54 6.23
N LEU A 68 -4.11 7.86 6.03
CA LEU A 68 -3.14 8.57 5.18
C LEU A 68 -1.71 8.41 5.70
N ALA A 69 -1.49 8.60 7.00
CA ALA A 69 -0.18 8.40 7.62
C ALA A 69 0.35 6.98 7.41
N ARG A 70 -0.53 5.97 7.44
CA ARG A 70 -0.14 4.58 7.16
C ARG A 70 0.25 4.38 5.70
N GLN A 71 -0.46 4.99 4.75
CA GLN A 71 -0.14 4.87 3.31
C GLN A 71 1.19 5.56 2.98
N ALA A 72 1.48 6.70 3.60
CA ALA A 72 2.80 7.35 3.52
C ALA A 72 3.91 6.45 4.08
N LYS A 73 3.70 5.81 5.24
CA LYS A 73 4.65 4.82 5.80
C LYS A 73 4.88 3.61 4.88
N CYS A 74 3.86 3.19 4.15
CA CYS A 74 3.96 2.08 3.19
C CYS A 74 4.53 2.53 1.82
N ARG A 75 5.04 3.77 1.69
CA ARG A 75 5.58 4.36 0.45
C ARG A 75 4.62 4.35 -0.75
N ILE A 76 3.32 4.32 -0.48
CA ILE A 76 2.29 4.47 -1.53
C ILE A 76 2.19 5.93 -1.94
N TYR A 77 2.39 6.84 -0.98
CA TYR A 77 2.41 8.27 -1.21
C TYR A 77 3.77 8.83 -0.83
N GLU A 78 4.29 9.71 -1.68
CA GLU A 78 5.52 10.46 -1.48
C GLU A 78 5.20 11.96 -1.51
N PRO A 79 5.97 12.80 -0.78
CA PRO A 79 5.84 14.24 -0.92
C PRO A 79 6.23 14.67 -2.33
N SER A 80 5.45 15.56 -2.93
CA SER A 80 5.82 16.22 -4.18
C SER A 80 6.86 17.32 -3.90
N GLN A 81 7.80 17.50 -4.84
CA GLN A 81 8.74 18.63 -4.86
C GLN A 81 8.06 19.92 -5.33
#